data_AF-A0A4V2G380-F1
#
_entry.id   AF-A0A4V2G380-F1
#
_cell.length_a   1.000
_cell.length_b   1.000
_cell.length_c   1.000
_cell.angle_alpha   90.00
_cell.angle_beta   90.00
_cell.angle_gamma   90.00
#
_symmetry.space_group_name_H-M   'P 1'
#
loop_
_entity.id
_entity.type
_entity.pdbx_description
1 polymer ?
#
loop_
_entity_poly.entity_id
_entity_poly.type
_entity_poly.pdbx_seq_one_letter_code
_entity_poly.pdbx_strand_id
1 'polypeptide(L)'
;MTTLTMTKGLPGSGKTTWAREQVLKAIPGSVVIVCKDDLRAMLHADRFHGKHERQIVKARDTMVEMFLLQGVSVIVADTNLNPAHEERLARIAEGKGARFFVKDFTDVSLNTCVRRDLKREKSVGEKVIRDMYEKYLAPKPADPPEYLHGRPHAVLVDLDGTLAKMADRSPFDWDRVDEDDAHQDVVDLVNTLRDAGAEIVFVSGRDARAYKRTRSWLTQHVGDWTSLSPLLMRSEYDMRKDSIVKEEIYRQEILGRYNVWLVLDDRDQVVDMWRNLGLRVLQVAPGNF
;
A
#
# COMPACT_ATOMS: atom_id res chain seq x y z
N MET A 1 -29.48 14.99 -23.02
CA MET A 1 -28.75 13.71 -23.10
C MET A 1 -28.48 13.27 -21.68
N THR A 2 -28.89 12.05 -21.30
CA THR A 2 -28.73 11.50 -19.96
C THR A 2 -27.28 11.10 -19.68
N THR A 3 -26.95 10.98 -18.39
CA THR A 3 -25.62 10.58 -17.93
C THR A 3 -25.71 9.39 -17.00
N LEU A 4 -24.77 8.45 -17.13
CA LEU A 4 -24.51 7.39 -16.15
C LEU A 4 -23.16 7.66 -15.50
N THR A 5 -23.17 7.96 -14.20
CA THR A 5 -21.95 8.23 -13.43
C THR A 5 -21.65 7.10 -12.46
N MET A 6 -20.48 6.48 -12.59
CA MET A 6 -19.96 5.48 -11.67
C MET A 6 -19.04 6.13 -10.65
N THR A 7 -19.23 5.90 -9.35
CA THR A 7 -18.20 6.27 -8.36
C THR A 7 -17.20 5.14 -8.17
N LYS A 8 -15.93 5.45 -7.92
CA LYS A 8 -14.85 4.48 -7.70
C LYS A 8 -14.08 4.82 -6.44
N GLY A 9 -13.91 3.88 -5.52
CA GLY A 9 -13.13 4.10 -4.28
C GLY A 9 -13.54 3.24 -3.09
N LEU A 10 -12.70 3.22 -2.05
CA LEU A 10 -12.89 2.41 -0.84
C LEU A 10 -14.12 2.82 -0.02
N PRO A 11 -14.73 1.92 0.77
CA PRO A 11 -15.68 2.30 1.82
C PRO A 11 -15.12 3.42 2.71
N GLY A 12 -15.92 4.44 3.04
CA GLY A 12 -15.44 5.63 3.77
C GLY A 12 -14.80 6.73 2.91
N SER A 13 -14.62 6.55 1.58
CA SER A 13 -14.00 7.57 0.72
C SER A 13 -14.87 8.80 0.41
N GLY A 14 -16.18 8.76 0.69
CA GLY A 14 -17.10 9.90 0.50
C GLY A 14 -18.03 9.81 -0.71
N LYS A 15 -18.01 8.68 -1.45
CA LYS A 15 -18.86 8.43 -2.64
C LYS A 15 -20.34 8.71 -2.40
N THR A 16 -20.92 8.14 -1.33
CA THR A 16 -22.35 8.29 -1.02
C THR A 16 -22.71 9.73 -0.67
N THR A 17 -21.84 10.44 0.05
CA THR A 17 -22.03 11.87 0.38
C THR A 17 -22.07 12.70 -0.90
N TRP A 18 -21.07 12.53 -1.77
CA TRP A 18 -21.03 13.23 -3.05
C TRP A 18 -22.24 12.92 -3.93
N ALA A 19 -22.65 11.65 -4.03
CA ALA A 19 -23.80 11.24 -4.82
C ALA A 19 -25.11 11.91 -4.34
N ARG A 20 -25.34 11.95 -3.02
CA ARG A 20 -26.49 12.64 -2.41
C ARG A 20 -26.47 14.13 -2.71
N GLU A 21 -25.32 14.78 -2.61
CA GLU A 21 -25.19 16.20 -2.97
C GLU A 21 -25.52 16.46 -4.44
N GLN A 22 -25.12 15.58 -5.37
CA GLN A 22 -25.47 15.75 -6.78
C GLN A 22 -26.98 15.67 -7.03
N VAL A 23 -27.67 14.72 -6.38
CA VAL A 23 -29.14 14.62 -6.49
C VAL A 23 -29.83 15.85 -5.89
N LEU A 24 -29.40 16.30 -4.72
CA LEU A 24 -29.99 17.47 -4.06
C LEU A 24 -29.79 18.78 -4.84
N LYS A 25 -28.72 18.89 -5.61
CA LYS A 25 -28.44 20.04 -6.48
C LYS A 25 -29.17 19.98 -7.83
N ALA A 26 -29.63 18.80 -8.24
CA ALA A 26 -30.29 18.60 -9.51
C ALA A 26 -31.78 18.98 -9.48
N ILE A 27 -32.38 19.13 -10.66
CA ILE A 27 -33.83 19.29 -10.78
C ILE A 27 -34.49 18.02 -10.18
N PRO A 28 -35.50 18.13 -9.29
CA PRO A 28 -36.15 16.97 -8.71
C PRO A 28 -36.59 15.95 -9.76
N GLY A 29 -36.22 14.68 -9.57
CA GLY A 29 -36.52 13.58 -10.50
C GLY A 29 -35.60 13.47 -11.72
N SER A 30 -34.67 14.41 -11.94
CA SER A 30 -33.74 14.35 -13.07
C SER A 30 -32.51 13.47 -12.85
N VAL A 31 -32.17 13.19 -11.58
CA VAL A 31 -31.02 12.36 -11.19
C VAL A 31 -31.43 11.41 -10.07
N VAL A 32 -31.04 10.14 -10.16
CA VAL A 32 -31.26 9.12 -9.12
C VAL A 32 -29.96 8.43 -8.72
N ILE A 33 -29.93 7.86 -7.51
CA ILE A 33 -28.81 7.05 -7.01
C ILE A 33 -29.23 5.58 -6.99
N VAL A 34 -28.36 4.72 -7.50
CA VAL A 34 -28.51 3.26 -7.38
C VAL A 34 -27.27 2.73 -6.66
N CYS A 35 -27.47 1.97 -5.59
CA CYS A 35 -26.42 1.43 -4.73
C CYS A 35 -26.72 -0.02 -4.38
N LYS A 36 -25.74 -0.92 -4.53
CA LYS A 36 -25.89 -2.34 -4.18
C LYS A 36 -26.10 -2.55 -2.70
N ASP A 37 -25.52 -1.72 -1.82
CA ASP A 37 -25.74 -1.84 -0.38
C ASP A 37 -27.21 -1.56 -0.02
N ASP A 38 -27.81 -0.53 -0.63
CA ASP A 38 -29.23 -0.21 -0.44
C ASP A 38 -30.14 -1.32 -1.02
N LEU A 39 -29.77 -1.89 -2.17
CA LEU A 39 -30.48 -3.04 -2.75
C LEU A 39 -30.36 -4.30 -1.88
N ARG A 40 -29.22 -4.54 -1.23
CA ARG A 40 -29.04 -5.67 -0.31
C ARG A 40 -29.89 -5.50 0.95
N ALA A 41 -29.94 -4.29 1.49
CA ALA A 41 -30.82 -3.96 2.60
C ALA A 41 -32.29 -4.20 2.23
N MET A 42 -32.71 -3.69 1.06
CA MET A 42 -34.09 -3.78 0.59
C MET A 42 -34.52 -5.21 0.26
N LEU A 43 -33.72 -5.96 -0.51
CA LEU A 43 -34.15 -7.26 -1.07
C LEU A 43 -33.84 -8.44 -0.16
N HIS A 44 -32.85 -8.32 0.72
CA HIS A 44 -32.34 -9.45 1.51
C HIS A 44 -32.16 -9.13 2.99
N ALA A 45 -32.69 -8.01 3.49
CA ALA A 45 -32.56 -7.59 4.90
C ALA A 45 -31.10 -7.68 5.39
N ASP A 46 -30.17 -7.16 4.58
CA ASP A 46 -28.72 -7.16 4.82
C ASP A 46 -28.06 -8.56 4.92
N ARG A 47 -28.77 -9.65 4.58
CA ARG A 47 -28.19 -11.01 4.60
C ARG A 47 -27.34 -11.29 3.36
N PHE A 48 -26.07 -11.59 3.58
CA PHE A 48 -25.11 -11.88 2.51
C PHE A 48 -25.08 -13.37 2.14
N HIS A 49 -25.34 -13.70 0.87
CA HIS A 49 -25.20 -15.05 0.32
C HIS A 49 -24.85 -14.99 -1.17
N GLY A 50 -24.04 -15.92 -1.68
CA GLY A 50 -23.52 -15.84 -3.07
C GLY A 50 -24.59 -15.81 -4.17
N LYS A 51 -25.75 -16.45 -3.95
CA LYS A 51 -26.91 -16.36 -4.88
C LYS A 51 -27.56 -14.96 -4.90
N HIS A 52 -27.52 -14.24 -3.78
CA HIS A 52 -28.09 -12.90 -3.64
C HIS A 52 -27.35 -11.88 -4.52
N GLU A 53 -26.01 -11.98 -4.60
CA GLU A 53 -25.21 -10.97 -5.34
C GLU A 53 -25.55 -10.94 -6.84
N ARG A 54 -25.89 -12.09 -7.46
CA ARG A 54 -26.35 -12.11 -8.87
C ARG A 54 -27.68 -11.37 -9.05
N GLN A 55 -28.60 -11.54 -8.10
CA GLN A 55 -29.89 -10.85 -8.12
C GLN A 55 -29.70 -9.34 -7.92
N ILE A 56 -28.80 -8.95 -7.01
CA ILE A 56 -28.46 -7.54 -6.74
C ILE A 56 -27.86 -6.87 -7.98
N VAL A 57 -26.89 -7.51 -8.65
CA VAL A 57 -26.29 -6.96 -9.87
C VAL A 57 -27.33 -6.83 -10.99
N LYS A 58 -28.20 -7.82 -11.15
CA LYS A 58 -29.29 -7.77 -12.14
C LYS A 58 -30.30 -6.68 -11.81
N ALA A 59 -30.71 -6.56 -10.55
CA ALA A 59 -31.64 -5.51 -10.10
C ALA A 59 -31.05 -4.11 -10.35
N ARG A 60 -29.78 -3.91 -9.99
CA ARG A 60 -29.05 -2.66 -10.28
C ARG A 60 -29.06 -2.35 -11.78
N ASP A 61 -28.66 -3.31 -12.62
CA ASP A 61 -28.59 -3.09 -14.08
C ASP A 61 -29.95 -2.73 -14.66
N THR A 62 -31.00 -3.47 -14.29
CA THR A 62 -32.38 -3.18 -14.72
C THR A 62 -32.85 -1.79 -14.29
N MET A 63 -32.54 -1.36 -13.06
CA MET A 63 -32.90 -0.02 -12.58
C MET A 63 -32.15 1.06 -13.35
N VAL A 64 -30.85 0.90 -13.55
CA VAL A 64 -30.04 1.84 -14.34
C VAL A 64 -30.61 1.98 -15.74
N GLU A 65 -30.87 0.86 -16.43
CA GLU A 65 -31.44 0.87 -17.78
C GLU A 65 -32.81 1.56 -17.83
N MET A 66 -33.69 1.25 -16.87
CA MET A 66 -35.05 1.80 -16.81
C MET A 66 -35.03 3.33 -16.67
N PHE A 67 -34.23 3.87 -15.75
CA PHE A 67 -34.13 5.32 -15.56
C PHE A 67 -33.50 6.03 -16.75
N LEU A 68 -32.45 5.46 -17.36
CA LEU A 68 -31.83 6.04 -18.55
C LEU A 68 -32.81 6.11 -19.72
N LEU A 69 -33.64 5.08 -19.93
CA LEU A 69 -34.71 5.07 -20.94
C LEU A 69 -35.79 6.13 -20.69
N GLN A 70 -36.03 6.50 -19.43
CA GLN A 70 -36.95 7.55 -19.04
C GLN A 70 -36.36 8.97 -19.15
N GLY A 71 -35.11 9.10 -19.62
CA GLY A 71 -34.46 10.41 -19.69
C GLY A 71 -33.93 10.90 -18.34
N VAL A 72 -33.82 10.02 -17.35
CA VAL A 72 -33.29 10.32 -16.01
C VAL A 72 -31.82 9.90 -15.93
N SER A 73 -30.96 10.78 -15.42
CA SER A 73 -29.55 10.48 -15.18
C SER A 73 -29.37 9.61 -13.94
N VAL A 74 -28.37 8.74 -13.94
CA VAL A 74 -28.16 7.75 -12.88
C VAL A 74 -26.75 7.85 -12.30
N ILE A 75 -26.64 7.84 -10.98
CA ILE A 75 -25.38 7.71 -10.24
C ILE A 75 -25.32 6.33 -9.60
N VAL A 76 -24.34 5.51 -9.99
CA VAL A 76 -24.08 4.21 -9.36
C VAL A 76 -23.04 4.39 -8.26
N ALA A 77 -23.51 4.42 -7.00
CA ALA A 77 -22.74 4.80 -5.82
C ALA A 77 -22.05 3.62 -5.10
N ASP A 78 -21.57 2.63 -5.86
CA ASP A 78 -20.85 1.46 -5.35
C ASP A 78 -19.34 1.72 -5.15
N THR A 79 -18.57 0.74 -4.68
CA THR A 79 -17.10 0.83 -4.63
C THR A 79 -16.43 0.79 -6.00
N ASN A 80 -16.98 0.00 -6.93
CA ASN A 80 -16.54 -0.19 -8.32
C ASN A 80 -15.02 -0.30 -8.54
N LEU A 81 -14.31 -0.92 -7.60
CA LEU A 81 -12.86 -1.10 -7.70
C LEU A 81 -12.45 -2.20 -8.70
N ASN A 82 -13.34 -3.17 -8.95
CA ASN A 82 -13.11 -4.20 -9.96
C ASN A 82 -13.40 -3.63 -11.38
N PRO A 83 -12.44 -3.68 -12.32
CA PRO A 83 -12.62 -3.17 -13.70
C PRO A 83 -13.85 -3.70 -14.43
N ALA A 84 -14.28 -4.94 -14.12
CA ALA A 84 -15.46 -5.55 -14.74
C ALA A 84 -16.76 -4.76 -14.47
N HIS A 85 -16.82 -3.94 -13.40
CA HIS A 85 -17.96 -3.07 -13.13
C HIS A 85 -17.98 -1.86 -14.05
N GLU A 86 -16.82 -1.28 -14.34
CA GLU A 86 -16.67 -0.14 -15.25
C GLU A 86 -17.06 -0.55 -16.68
N GLU A 87 -16.50 -1.66 -17.17
CA GLU A 87 -16.85 -2.21 -18.50
C GLU A 87 -18.33 -2.56 -18.63
N ARG A 88 -18.95 -3.05 -17.55
CA ARG A 88 -20.38 -3.39 -17.54
C ARG A 88 -21.25 -2.13 -17.61
N LEU A 89 -20.96 -1.12 -16.79
CA LEU A 89 -21.75 0.11 -16.76
C LEU A 89 -21.53 0.95 -18.02
N ALA A 90 -20.31 0.98 -18.56
CA ALA A 90 -20.02 1.63 -19.84
C ALA A 90 -20.87 1.05 -20.98
N ARG A 91 -20.98 -0.29 -21.07
CA ARG A 91 -21.86 -0.97 -22.04
C ARG A 91 -23.34 -0.64 -21.86
N ILE A 92 -23.80 -0.52 -20.61
CA ILE A 92 -25.19 -0.11 -20.33
C ILE A 92 -25.43 1.33 -20.80
N ALA A 93 -24.51 2.26 -20.52
CA ALA A 93 -24.62 3.64 -20.97
C ALA A 93 -24.67 3.73 -22.50
N GLU A 94 -23.74 3.06 -23.18
CA GLU A 94 -23.69 2.99 -24.64
C GLU A 94 -24.98 2.43 -25.23
N GLY A 95 -25.45 1.28 -24.72
CA GLY A 95 -26.69 0.64 -25.18
C GLY A 95 -27.96 1.47 -24.98
N LYS A 96 -27.93 2.48 -24.10
CA LYS A 96 -29.05 3.41 -23.85
C LYS A 96 -28.78 4.83 -24.37
N GLY A 97 -27.69 5.07 -25.10
CA GLY A 97 -27.34 6.39 -25.63
C GLY A 97 -27.02 7.44 -24.56
N ALA A 98 -26.58 7.02 -23.38
CA ALA A 98 -26.19 7.89 -22.27
C ALA A 98 -24.68 8.15 -22.27
N ARG A 99 -24.26 9.32 -21.75
CA ARG A 99 -22.83 9.61 -21.53
C ARG A 99 -22.34 8.93 -20.26
N PHE A 100 -21.22 8.22 -20.33
CA PHE A 100 -20.61 7.53 -19.19
C PHE A 100 -19.52 8.40 -18.52
N PHE A 101 -19.54 8.48 -17.19
CA PHE A 101 -18.52 9.19 -16.40
C PHE A 101 -18.06 8.33 -15.22
N VAL A 102 -16.77 8.46 -14.89
CA VAL A 102 -16.19 7.90 -13.66
C VAL A 102 -15.86 9.04 -12.71
N LYS A 103 -16.44 9.02 -11.52
CA LYS A 103 -16.06 9.90 -10.42
C LYS A 103 -15.13 9.13 -9.48
N ASP A 104 -13.84 9.41 -9.60
CA ASP A 104 -12.81 8.74 -8.82
C ASP A 104 -12.63 9.34 -7.41
N PHE A 105 -12.46 8.46 -6.43
CA PHE A 105 -12.17 8.73 -5.01
C PHE A 105 -11.02 7.83 -4.51
N THR A 106 -10.23 7.21 -5.39
CA THR A 106 -9.07 6.38 -4.99
C THR A 106 -7.89 7.20 -4.49
N ASP A 107 -7.94 8.53 -4.63
CA ASP A 107 -7.01 9.49 -4.03
C ASP A 107 -7.18 9.62 -2.50
N VAL A 108 -8.33 9.21 -1.96
CA VAL A 108 -8.58 9.25 -0.51
C VAL A 108 -7.80 8.15 0.19
N SER A 109 -6.89 8.54 1.10
CA SER A 109 -6.00 7.59 1.77
C SER A 109 -6.72 6.48 2.54
N LEU A 110 -6.12 5.29 2.55
CA LEU A 110 -6.60 4.11 3.29
C LEU A 110 -6.94 4.44 4.75
N ASN A 111 -6.02 5.11 5.47
CA ASN A 111 -6.22 5.49 6.87
C ASN A 111 -7.39 6.47 7.05
N THR A 112 -7.66 7.35 6.07
CA THR A 112 -8.82 8.23 6.11
C THR A 112 -10.11 7.45 5.91
N CYS A 113 -10.10 6.49 4.98
CA CYS A 113 -11.23 5.59 4.74
C CYS A 113 -11.56 4.76 5.99
N VAL A 114 -10.58 4.13 6.63
CA VAL A 114 -10.75 3.36 7.87
C VAL A 114 -11.30 4.25 9.00
N ARG A 115 -10.68 5.41 9.26
CA ARG A 115 -11.14 6.34 10.32
C ARG A 115 -12.57 6.82 10.10
N ARG A 116 -12.97 7.07 8.85
CA ARG A 116 -14.34 7.47 8.51
C ARG A 116 -15.31 6.29 8.64
N ASP A 117 -14.89 5.09 8.26
CA ASP A 117 -15.73 3.91 8.32
C ASP A 117 -16.12 3.52 9.75
N LEU A 118 -15.18 3.67 10.69
CA LEU A 118 -15.41 3.45 12.13
C LEU A 118 -16.51 4.35 12.73
N LYS A 119 -16.80 5.49 12.09
CA LYS A 119 -17.83 6.45 12.53
C LYS A 119 -19.19 6.23 11.86
N ARG A 120 -19.30 5.27 10.93
CA ARG A 120 -20.56 4.99 10.22
C ARG A 120 -21.45 4.09 11.07
N GLU A 121 -22.75 4.34 11.03
CA GLU A 121 -23.77 3.47 11.63
C GLU A 121 -23.65 2.02 11.13
N LYS A 122 -23.44 1.85 9.81
CA LYS A 122 -23.12 0.56 9.17
C LYS A 122 -21.65 0.57 8.73
N SER A 123 -20.75 0.23 9.66
CA SER A 123 -19.33 0.02 9.38
C SER A 123 -19.12 -1.29 8.62
N VAL A 124 -18.21 -1.29 7.63
CA VAL A 124 -17.81 -2.53 6.92
C VAL A 124 -16.63 -3.24 7.61
N GLY A 125 -15.89 -2.52 8.44
CA GLY A 125 -14.74 -3.02 9.20
C GLY A 125 -13.40 -2.80 8.51
N GLU A 126 -12.37 -2.50 9.32
CA GLU A 126 -11.02 -2.18 8.85
C GLU A 126 -10.43 -3.27 7.95
N LYS A 127 -10.54 -4.54 8.37
CA LYS A 127 -10.02 -5.68 7.60
C LYS A 127 -10.56 -5.70 6.18
N VAL A 128 -11.86 -5.48 6.00
CA VAL A 128 -12.50 -5.48 4.67
C VAL A 128 -11.94 -4.34 3.80
N ILE A 129 -11.75 -3.16 4.38
CA ILE A 129 -11.20 -2.00 3.65
C ILE A 129 -9.74 -2.26 3.24
N ARG A 130 -8.92 -2.82 4.14
CA ARG A 130 -7.53 -3.19 3.83
C ARG A 130 -7.48 -4.27 2.76
N ASP A 131 -8.28 -5.34 2.88
CA ASP A 131 -8.35 -6.40 1.87
C ASP A 131 -8.76 -5.84 0.48
N MET A 132 -9.67 -4.86 0.44
CA MET A 132 -10.04 -4.17 -0.81
C MET A 132 -8.92 -3.26 -1.35
N TYR A 133 -8.19 -2.58 -0.47
CA TYR A 133 -7.04 -1.77 -0.86
C TYR A 133 -5.96 -2.64 -1.46
N GLU A 134 -5.51 -3.67 -0.75
CA GLU A 134 -4.48 -4.61 -1.23
C GLU A 134 -4.85 -5.24 -2.59
N LYS A 135 -6.12 -5.62 -2.74
CA LYS A 135 -6.57 -6.29 -3.96
C LYS A 135 -6.63 -5.39 -5.19
N TYR A 136 -6.97 -4.11 -5.03
CA TYR A 136 -7.35 -3.25 -6.17
C TYR A 136 -6.55 -1.96 -6.30
N LEU A 137 -5.97 -1.44 -5.21
CA LEU A 137 -5.38 -0.11 -5.15
C LEU A 137 -3.94 -0.10 -4.66
N ALA A 138 -3.52 -1.11 -3.89
CA ALA A 138 -2.13 -1.23 -3.51
C ALA A 138 -1.26 -1.27 -4.77
N PRO A 139 -0.10 -0.60 -4.75
CA PRO A 139 0.87 -0.73 -5.82
C PRO A 139 1.13 -2.21 -6.05
N LYS A 140 1.05 -2.66 -7.31
CA LYS A 140 1.59 -3.99 -7.61
C LYS A 140 3.10 -3.90 -7.41
N PRO A 141 3.74 -4.93 -6.83
CA PRO A 141 5.19 -5.04 -6.86
C PRO A 141 5.69 -4.78 -8.28
N ALA A 142 6.68 -3.90 -8.41
CA ALA A 142 7.39 -3.76 -9.67
C ALA A 142 7.95 -5.14 -10.08
N ASP A 143 8.15 -5.33 -11.39
CA ASP A 143 8.94 -6.47 -11.84
C ASP A 143 10.32 -6.44 -11.16
N PRO A 144 10.91 -7.60 -10.83
CA PRO A 144 12.25 -7.64 -10.27
C PRO A 144 13.22 -6.84 -11.16
N PRO A 145 14.18 -6.10 -10.56
CA PRO A 145 15.19 -5.39 -11.33
C PRO A 145 15.92 -6.31 -12.32
N GLU A 146 16.28 -5.77 -13.48
CA GLU A 146 17.04 -6.50 -14.49
C GLU A 146 18.36 -7.03 -13.91
N TYR A 147 18.69 -8.28 -14.24
CA TYR A 147 19.94 -8.89 -13.82
C TYR A 147 21.13 -8.28 -14.58
N LEU A 148 22.11 -7.77 -13.85
CA LEU A 148 23.27 -7.07 -14.38
C LEU A 148 24.47 -8.01 -14.47
N HIS A 149 24.83 -8.43 -15.68
CA HIS A 149 26.00 -9.27 -15.90
C HIS A 149 27.30 -8.61 -15.40
N GLY A 150 28.13 -9.37 -14.68
CA GLY A 150 29.41 -8.90 -14.14
C GLY A 150 29.31 -8.03 -12.89
N ARG A 151 28.11 -7.78 -12.36
CA ARG A 151 27.91 -7.11 -11.06
C ARG A 151 27.78 -8.13 -9.93
N PRO A 152 28.30 -7.82 -8.73
CA PRO A 152 28.22 -8.74 -7.60
C PRO A 152 26.78 -8.95 -7.12
N HIS A 153 26.53 -10.13 -6.55
CA HIS A 153 25.30 -10.39 -5.80
C HIS A 153 25.37 -9.69 -4.46
N ALA A 154 24.28 -9.06 -4.05
CA ALA A 154 24.22 -8.32 -2.79
C ALA A 154 23.03 -8.71 -1.92
N VAL A 155 23.25 -8.61 -0.61
CA VAL A 155 22.21 -8.67 0.41
C VAL A 155 22.16 -7.32 1.11
N LEU A 156 20.99 -6.69 1.09
CA LEU A 156 20.77 -5.45 1.81
C LEU A 156 20.35 -5.79 3.24
N VAL A 157 20.94 -5.11 4.22
CA VAL A 157 20.71 -5.43 5.63
C VAL A 157 20.43 -4.16 6.41
N ASP A 158 19.25 -4.09 7.00
CA ASP A 158 18.89 -3.04 7.95
C ASP A 158 19.58 -3.20 9.31
N LEU A 159 19.61 -2.12 10.09
CA LEU A 159 20.17 -2.11 11.44
C LEU A 159 19.10 -2.19 12.53
N ASP A 160 18.34 -1.12 12.78
CA ASP A 160 17.48 -0.99 13.95
C ASP A 160 16.25 -1.92 13.85
N GLY A 161 16.14 -2.88 14.76
CA GLY A 161 15.10 -3.92 14.74
C GLY A 161 15.44 -5.13 13.88
N THR A 162 16.51 -5.04 13.07
CA THR A 162 17.01 -6.12 12.21
C THR A 162 18.30 -6.75 12.78
N LEU A 163 19.43 -6.04 12.72
CA LEU A 163 20.69 -6.48 13.33
C LEU A 163 20.82 -6.03 14.78
N ALA A 164 20.36 -4.81 15.07
CA ALA A 164 20.46 -4.18 16.36
C ALA A 164 19.11 -4.26 17.06
N LYS A 165 19.11 -4.86 18.24
CA LYS A 165 18.01 -4.79 19.19
C LYS A 165 18.19 -3.52 20.02
N MET A 166 17.29 -2.57 19.84
CA MET A 166 17.33 -1.33 20.61
C MET A 166 17.37 -1.61 22.12
N ALA A 167 18.35 -1.02 22.80
CA ALA A 167 18.44 -1.03 24.26
C ALA A 167 17.45 -0.01 24.87
N ASP A 168 17.68 0.43 26.11
CA ASP A 168 16.86 1.45 26.78
C ASP A 168 17.17 2.87 26.24
N ARG A 169 16.85 3.09 24.95
CA ARG A 169 16.97 4.36 24.26
C ARG A 169 15.76 4.65 23.38
N SER A 170 15.54 5.93 23.07
CA SER A 170 14.52 6.31 22.10
C SER A 170 14.99 6.04 20.66
N PRO A 171 14.09 5.81 19.69
CA PRO A 171 14.48 5.53 18.30
C PRO A 171 15.35 6.60 17.64
N PHE A 172 15.25 7.85 18.09
CA PHE A 172 16.00 8.99 17.56
C PHE A 172 17.19 9.41 18.44
N ASP A 173 17.51 8.62 19.47
CA ASP A 173 18.66 8.84 20.36
C ASP A 173 19.95 8.34 19.71
N TRP A 174 20.41 9.09 18.72
CA TRP A 174 21.56 8.75 17.86
C TRP A 174 22.89 8.64 18.60
N ASP A 175 23.00 9.27 19.77
CA ASP A 175 24.23 9.27 20.57
C ASP A 175 24.41 8.00 21.40
N ARG A 176 23.43 7.10 21.41
CA ARG A 176 23.43 5.86 22.21
C ARG A 176 23.26 4.59 21.38
N VAL A 177 23.35 4.71 20.06
CA VAL A 177 23.17 3.57 19.13
C VAL A 177 24.25 2.49 19.25
N ASP A 178 25.37 2.81 19.90
CA ASP A 178 26.45 1.88 20.23
C ASP A 178 26.19 1.07 21.51
N GLU A 179 25.11 1.37 22.25
CA GLU A 179 24.67 0.62 23.43
C GLU A 179 23.69 -0.52 23.10
N ASP A 180 23.25 -0.62 21.84
CA ASP A 180 22.27 -1.62 21.41
C ASP A 180 22.82 -3.05 21.50
N ASP A 181 21.95 -4.01 21.80
CA ASP A 181 22.29 -5.44 21.72
C ASP A 181 22.23 -5.91 20.26
N ALA A 182 22.90 -7.03 19.95
CA ALA A 182 22.81 -7.65 18.62
C ALA A 182 21.78 -8.79 18.58
N HIS A 183 21.03 -8.87 17.49
CA HIS A 183 20.29 -10.08 17.09
C HIS A 183 21.29 -11.10 16.52
N GLN A 184 21.85 -11.93 17.41
CA GLN A 184 22.95 -12.84 17.05
C GLN A 184 22.58 -13.81 15.93
N ASP A 185 21.34 -14.27 15.88
CA ASP A 185 20.80 -15.10 14.80
C ASP A 185 20.82 -14.40 13.44
N VAL A 186 20.53 -13.10 13.39
CA VAL A 186 20.62 -12.30 12.17
C VAL A 186 22.08 -11.99 11.81
N VAL A 187 22.94 -11.74 12.80
CA VAL A 187 24.39 -11.57 12.60
C VAL A 187 25.00 -12.85 11.98
N ASP A 188 24.66 -14.02 12.51
CA ASP A 188 25.13 -15.31 12.01
C ASP A 188 24.65 -15.56 10.57
N LEU A 189 23.40 -15.18 10.26
CA LEU A 189 22.87 -15.23 8.89
C LEU A 189 23.65 -14.31 7.95
N VAL A 190 23.94 -13.07 8.36
CA VAL A 190 24.73 -12.11 7.56
C VAL A 190 26.12 -12.65 7.28
N ASN A 191 26.80 -13.20 8.30
CA ASN A 191 28.12 -13.81 8.13
C ASN A 191 28.07 -15.03 7.20
N THR A 192 27.04 -15.88 7.34
CA THR A 192 26.83 -17.03 6.44
C THR A 192 26.64 -16.60 4.98
N LEU A 193 25.85 -15.54 4.74
CA LEU A 193 25.63 -15.00 3.39
C LEU A 193 26.90 -14.38 2.81
N ARG A 194 27.69 -13.70 3.64
CA ARG A 194 29.01 -13.17 3.26
C ARG A 194 29.96 -14.29 2.87
N ASP A 195 30.06 -15.35 3.68
CA ASP A 195 30.92 -16.50 3.42
C ASP A 195 30.51 -17.27 2.15
N ALA A 196 29.21 -17.22 1.80
CA ALA A 196 28.69 -17.72 0.53
C ALA A 196 29.02 -16.84 -0.68
N GLY A 197 29.71 -15.71 -0.49
CA GLY A 197 30.18 -14.80 -1.54
C GLY A 197 29.25 -13.65 -1.87
N ALA A 198 28.23 -13.37 -1.04
CA ALA A 198 27.39 -12.19 -1.23
C ALA A 198 28.05 -10.93 -0.66
N GLU A 199 27.93 -9.82 -1.39
CA GLU A 199 28.26 -8.49 -0.88
C GLU A 199 27.21 -8.04 0.13
N ILE A 200 27.63 -7.73 1.36
CA ILE A 200 26.71 -7.22 2.38
C ILE A 200 26.67 -5.70 2.30
N VAL A 201 25.49 -5.14 2.10
CA VAL A 201 25.27 -3.69 2.06
C VAL A 201 24.38 -3.29 3.22
N PHE A 202 24.94 -2.60 4.22
CA PHE A 202 24.16 -2.12 5.36
C PHE A 202 23.41 -0.85 4.95
N VAL A 203 22.11 -0.80 5.22
CA VAL A 203 21.23 0.33 4.88
C VAL A 203 20.45 0.74 6.12
N SER A 204 20.72 1.93 6.66
CA SER A 204 20.15 2.33 7.95
C SER A 204 19.37 3.64 7.88
N GLY A 205 18.26 3.66 8.63
CA GLY A 205 17.49 4.86 8.93
C GLY A 205 18.13 5.81 9.94
N ARG A 206 19.24 5.42 10.59
CA ARG A 206 19.99 6.27 11.52
C ARG A 206 20.54 7.50 10.80
N ASP A 207 20.47 8.65 11.44
CA ASP A 207 21.06 9.90 10.94
C ASP A 207 22.59 9.77 10.82
N ALA A 208 23.17 10.32 9.75
CA ALA A 208 24.62 10.27 9.48
C ALA A 208 25.50 10.84 10.62
N ARG A 209 24.96 11.68 11.51
CA ARG A 209 25.67 12.09 12.74
C ARG A 209 26.07 10.89 13.62
N ALA A 210 25.30 9.80 13.57
CA ALA A 210 25.55 8.54 14.28
C ALA A 210 26.55 7.62 13.55
N TYR A 211 27.10 8.02 12.39
CA TYR A 211 27.89 7.15 11.53
C TYR A 211 29.08 6.51 12.26
N LYS A 212 29.85 7.31 13.00
CA LYS A 212 31.02 6.80 13.74
C LYS A 212 30.64 5.76 14.81
N ARG A 213 29.57 6.00 15.55
CA ARG A 213 29.06 5.09 16.59
C ARG A 213 28.50 3.81 15.97
N THR A 214 27.67 3.96 14.94
CA THR A 214 27.12 2.83 14.16
C THR A 214 28.22 1.97 13.56
N ARG A 215 29.27 2.60 13.03
CA ARG A 215 30.44 1.89 12.51
C ARG A 215 31.16 1.10 13.61
N SER A 216 31.36 1.70 14.78
CA SER A 216 31.98 1.04 15.93
C SER A 216 31.16 -0.17 16.39
N TRP A 217 29.84 0.01 16.49
CA TRP A 217 28.89 -1.05 16.85
C TRP A 217 28.95 -2.22 15.87
N LEU A 218 28.92 -1.96 14.56
CA LEU A 218 29.06 -3.02 13.55
C LEU A 218 30.39 -3.76 13.67
N THR A 219 31.49 -3.07 13.94
CA THR A 219 32.80 -3.72 14.12
C THR A 219 32.80 -4.63 15.35
N GLN A 220 32.16 -4.19 16.44
CA GLN A 220 32.07 -4.96 17.69
C GLN A 220 31.22 -6.22 17.54
N HIS A 221 30.10 -6.14 16.83
CA HIS A 221 29.11 -7.22 16.80
C HIS A 221 29.18 -8.09 15.53
N VAL A 222 29.60 -7.53 14.39
CA VAL A 222 29.64 -8.24 13.10
C VAL A 222 31.08 -8.64 12.72
N GLY A 223 32.10 -8.05 13.34
CA GLY A 223 33.51 -8.35 13.09
C GLY A 223 34.16 -7.45 12.03
N ASP A 224 35.07 -7.97 11.22
CA ASP A 224 35.68 -7.19 10.13
C ASP A 224 34.76 -7.13 8.91
N TRP A 225 34.05 -6.01 8.76
CA TRP A 225 33.14 -5.74 7.65
C TRP A 225 33.63 -4.60 6.74
N THR A 226 34.57 -3.78 7.22
CA THR A 226 34.86 -2.47 6.61
C THR A 226 35.59 -2.52 5.27
N SER A 227 36.20 -3.65 4.93
CA SER A 227 36.88 -3.88 3.65
C SER A 227 35.93 -4.36 2.55
N LEU A 228 34.73 -4.83 2.90
CA LEU A 228 33.84 -5.60 2.02
C LEU A 228 32.37 -5.17 2.07
N SER A 229 32.00 -4.16 2.86
CA SER A 229 30.58 -3.85 3.07
C SER A 229 30.33 -2.35 3.24
N PRO A 230 29.61 -1.69 2.30
CA PRO A 230 29.24 -0.29 2.47
C PRO A 230 28.18 -0.12 3.57
N LEU A 231 28.31 0.96 4.35
CA LEU A 231 27.30 1.44 5.29
C LEU A 231 26.64 2.69 4.73
N LEU A 232 25.41 2.55 4.26
CA LEU A 232 24.61 3.62 3.68
C LEU A 232 23.58 4.08 4.72
N MET A 233 23.59 5.38 5.02
CA MET A 233 22.77 5.96 6.09
C MET A 233 22.00 7.17 5.60
N ARG A 234 20.94 7.52 6.32
CA ARG A 234 20.18 8.75 6.16
C ARG A 234 21.08 9.98 6.26
N SER A 235 20.91 10.94 5.37
CA SER A 235 21.62 12.23 5.42
C SER A 235 21.34 12.99 6.71
N GLU A 236 22.30 13.82 7.15
CA GLU A 236 22.16 14.60 8.38
C GLU A 236 20.89 15.46 8.36
N TYR A 237 20.12 15.41 9.44
CA TYR A 237 18.90 16.19 9.65
C TYR A 237 17.71 15.87 8.73
N ASP A 238 17.78 14.80 7.93
CA ASP A 238 16.65 14.39 7.10
C ASP A 238 15.54 13.76 7.96
N MET A 239 14.39 14.45 8.05
CA MET A 239 13.24 14.01 8.85
C MET A 239 12.17 13.25 8.04
N ARG A 240 12.45 12.91 6.76
CA ARG A 240 11.52 12.13 5.93
C ARG A 240 11.32 10.72 6.49
N LYS A 241 10.24 10.05 6.08
CA LYS A 241 9.97 8.67 6.47
C LYS A 241 11.11 7.74 6.05
N ASP A 242 11.33 6.69 6.83
CA ASP A 242 12.40 5.73 6.59
C ASP A 242 12.32 5.04 5.22
N SER A 243 11.12 4.65 4.81
CA SER A 243 10.88 4.07 3.49
C SER A 243 11.28 5.00 2.34
N ILE A 244 11.07 6.32 2.48
CA ILE A 244 11.45 7.31 1.46
C ILE A 244 12.97 7.42 1.37
N VAL A 245 13.65 7.48 2.52
CA VAL A 245 15.11 7.61 2.57
C VAL A 245 15.79 6.34 2.05
N LYS A 246 15.35 5.16 2.48
CA LYS A 246 15.91 3.89 2.02
C LYS A 246 15.66 3.64 0.53
N GLU A 247 14.49 4.02 0.01
CA GLU A 247 14.22 3.99 -1.43
C GLU A 247 15.17 4.92 -2.20
N GLU A 248 15.40 6.14 -1.71
CA GLU A 248 16.35 7.09 -2.32
C GLU A 248 17.77 6.53 -2.34
N ILE A 249 18.25 6.00 -1.21
CA ILE A 249 19.56 5.33 -1.10
C ILE A 249 19.65 4.19 -2.11
N TYR A 250 18.63 3.34 -2.19
CA TYR A 250 18.62 2.24 -3.14
C TYR A 250 18.75 2.72 -4.58
N ARG A 251 17.95 3.70 -4.98
CA ARG A 251 17.96 4.22 -6.35
C ARG A 251 19.27 4.89 -6.73
N GLN A 252 19.95 5.55 -5.79
CA GLN A 252 21.16 6.32 -6.06
C GLN A 252 22.44 5.48 -5.94
N GLU A 253 22.51 4.63 -4.92
CA GLU A 253 23.75 3.96 -4.52
C GLU A 253 23.78 2.47 -4.81
N ILE A 254 22.63 1.84 -5.04
CA ILE A 254 22.53 0.37 -5.14
C ILE A 254 22.06 -0.08 -6.53
N LEU A 255 20.98 0.51 -7.04
CA LEU A 255 20.39 0.20 -8.33
C LEU A 255 21.42 0.46 -9.45
N GLY A 256 21.60 -0.53 -10.33
CA GLY A 256 22.61 -0.45 -11.40
C GLY A 256 24.03 -0.86 -10.97
N ARG A 257 24.29 -1.04 -9.67
CA ARG A 257 25.61 -1.42 -9.13
C ARG A 257 25.66 -2.85 -8.60
N TYR A 258 24.53 -3.35 -8.08
CA TYR A 258 24.44 -4.68 -7.47
C TYR A 258 23.27 -5.49 -8.03
N ASN A 259 23.43 -6.81 -8.04
CA ASN A 259 22.34 -7.76 -8.21
C ASN A 259 21.77 -8.11 -6.84
N VAL A 260 20.78 -7.35 -6.38
CA VAL A 260 20.18 -7.55 -5.05
C VAL A 260 19.36 -8.84 -5.02
N TRP A 261 19.80 -9.82 -4.24
CA TRP A 261 19.13 -11.11 -4.08
C TRP A 261 18.11 -11.10 -2.96
N LEU A 262 18.44 -10.39 -1.88
CA LEU A 262 17.69 -10.45 -0.65
C LEU A 262 17.84 -9.13 0.11
N VAL A 263 16.77 -8.76 0.81
CA VAL A 263 16.77 -7.68 1.79
C VAL A 263 16.36 -8.26 3.14
N LEU A 264 17.10 -7.93 4.19
CA LEU A 264 16.75 -8.19 5.59
C LEU A 264 16.33 -6.85 6.20
N ASP A 265 15.07 -6.76 6.62
CA ASP A 265 14.47 -5.56 7.22
C ASP A 265 13.34 -6.02 8.16
N ASP A 266 12.98 -5.24 9.17
CA ASP A 266 11.95 -5.62 10.15
C ASP A 266 10.66 -4.82 9.97
N ARG A 267 10.74 -3.55 9.56
CA ARG A 267 9.66 -2.57 9.64
C ARG A 267 8.66 -2.67 8.48
N ASP A 268 7.37 -2.81 8.78
CA ASP A 268 6.31 -3.05 7.78
C ASP A 268 6.34 -2.03 6.62
N GLN A 269 6.41 -0.72 6.95
CA GLN A 269 6.42 0.35 5.93
C GLN A 269 7.64 0.31 5.00
N VAL A 270 8.76 -0.24 5.46
CA VAL A 270 10.02 -0.33 4.71
C VAL A 270 10.05 -1.64 3.92
N VAL A 271 9.64 -2.73 4.55
CA VAL A 271 9.44 -4.03 3.91
C VAL A 271 8.49 -3.93 2.72
N ASP A 272 7.34 -3.25 2.89
CA ASP A 272 6.39 -3.02 1.81
C ASP A 272 7.00 -2.17 0.68
N MET A 273 7.82 -1.17 1.03
CA MET A 273 8.56 -0.39 0.03
C MET A 273 9.52 -1.29 -0.77
N TRP A 274 10.33 -2.13 -0.12
CA TRP A 274 11.24 -3.04 -0.80
C TRP A 274 10.52 -4.03 -1.73
N ARG A 275 9.41 -4.61 -1.24
CA ARG A 275 8.54 -5.48 -2.05
C ARG A 275 7.95 -4.72 -3.24
N ASN A 276 7.55 -3.47 -3.07
CA ASN A 276 7.04 -2.63 -4.15
C ASN A 276 8.11 -2.30 -5.21
N LEU A 277 9.40 -2.33 -4.85
CA LEU A 277 10.52 -2.22 -5.79
C LEU A 277 10.85 -3.54 -6.50
N GLY A 278 10.07 -4.60 -6.29
CA GLY A 278 10.30 -5.91 -6.90
C GLY A 278 11.39 -6.73 -6.19
N LEU A 279 11.84 -6.31 -5.00
CA LEU A 279 12.87 -7.01 -4.24
C LEU A 279 12.27 -8.08 -3.33
N ARG A 280 13.03 -9.16 -3.13
CA ARG A 280 12.70 -10.18 -2.15
C ARG A 280 13.17 -9.74 -0.76
N VAL A 281 12.27 -9.82 0.22
CA VAL A 281 12.52 -9.40 1.59
C VAL A 281 12.27 -10.55 2.55
N LEU A 282 13.21 -10.83 3.45
CA LEU A 282 12.95 -11.59 4.66
C LEU A 282 12.69 -10.60 5.79
N GLN A 283 11.46 -10.62 6.29
CA GLN A 283 11.07 -9.80 7.42
C GLN A 283 11.44 -10.53 8.71
N VAL A 284 12.43 -10.03 9.45
CA VAL A 284 13.07 -10.79 10.55
C VAL A 284 12.31 -10.72 11.87
N ALA A 285 11.46 -9.71 12.06
CA ALA A 285 10.64 -9.52 13.26
C ALA A 285 9.31 -8.80 12.91
N PRO A 286 8.31 -8.80 13.81
CA PRO A 286 7.11 -7.98 13.66
C PRO A 286 7.46 -6.48 13.62
N GLY A 287 6.95 -5.74 12.62
CA GLY A 287 7.43 -4.40 12.29
C GLY A 287 6.39 -3.28 12.27
N ASN A 288 5.28 -3.43 13.00
CA ASN A 288 4.16 -2.48 12.93
C ASN A 288 4.41 -1.19 13.74
N PHE A 289 5.36 -0.37 13.28
CA PHE A 289 5.72 0.94 13.85
C PHE A 289 6.28 1.92 12.81
#